data_AF-A0A952R412-F1
#
_entry.id   AF-A0A952R412-F1
#
_cell.length_a   1.000
_cell.length_b   1.000
_cell.length_c   1.000
_cell.angle_alpha   90.00
_cell.angle_beta   90.00
_cell.angle_gamma   90.00
#
_symmetry.space_group_name_H-M   'P 1'
#
loop_
_entity.id
_entity.type
_entity.pdbx_description
1 polymer ?
#
loop_
_entity_poly.entity_id
_entity_poly.type
_entity_poly.pdbx_seq_one_letter_code
_entity_poly.pdbx_strand_id
1 'polypeptide(L)'
;MWLWSLDDRLINMDLVESIEVLEVYPEDADPAQLDAGAVEPDLIEVVAILASGDEAVLYDGEDAEDVYRGFDAVARLVSSGKDLGGHEVKVPLRVQDLLNPAPGHTN
;
A
#
# COMPACT_ATOMS: atom_id res chain seq x y z
N MET A 1 14.12 3.91 4.63
CA MET A 1 13.26 4.87 3.85
C MET A 1 11.91 5.02 4.52
N TRP A 2 11.12 6.08 4.29
CA TRP A 2 9.92 6.34 5.08
C TRP A 2 8.66 6.58 4.23
N LEU A 3 7.53 6.01 4.66
CA LEU A 3 6.20 6.24 4.08
C LEU A 3 5.21 6.65 5.17
N TRP A 4 4.22 7.47 4.80
CA TRP A 4 3.05 7.75 5.63
C TRP A 4 1.97 6.70 5.37
N SER A 5 1.42 6.12 6.43
CA SER A 5 0.20 5.32 6.38
C SER A 5 -1.05 6.20 6.21
N LEU A 6 -2.19 5.58 5.94
CA LEU A 6 -3.48 6.27 5.84
C LEU A 6 -3.90 6.91 7.17
N ASP A 7 -3.52 6.30 8.30
CA ASP A 7 -3.80 6.81 9.64
C ASP A 7 -2.68 7.72 10.20
N ASP A 8 -1.89 8.35 9.31
CA ASP A 8 -0.88 9.36 9.63
C ASP A 8 0.29 8.87 10.51
N ARG A 9 0.57 7.56 10.52
CA ARG A 9 1.81 7.01 11.10
C ARG A 9 2.95 7.10 10.10
N LEU A 10 4.12 7.51 10.58
CA LEU A 10 5.34 7.52 9.78
C LEU A 10 6.05 6.17 9.92
N ILE A 11 6.07 5.39 8.85
CA ILE A 11 6.58 4.02 8.80
C ILE A 11 7.99 4.01 8.25
N ASN A 12 8.95 3.42 8.99
CA ASN A 12 10.27 3.14 8.46
C ASN A 12 10.22 1.81 7.69
N MET A 13 10.37 1.88 6.37
CA MET A 13 10.34 0.73 5.47
C MET A 13 11.47 -0.28 5.72
N ASP A 14 12.52 0.12 6.42
CA ASP A 14 13.62 -0.78 6.79
C ASP A 14 13.25 -1.69 7.98
N LEU A 15 12.13 -1.43 8.66
CA LEU A 15 11.58 -2.22 9.78
C LEU A 15 10.33 -3.03 9.39
N VAL A 16 9.92 -2.93 8.12
CA VAL A 16 8.81 -3.68 7.56
C VAL A 16 9.29 -5.08 7.21
N GLU A 17 8.56 -6.10 7.66
CA GLU A 17 8.81 -7.49 7.37
C GLU A 17 8.27 -7.89 5.99
N SER A 18 7.03 -7.51 5.70
CA SER A 18 6.39 -7.72 4.39
C SER A 18 5.49 -6.55 4.01
N ILE A 19 5.28 -6.40 2.70
CA ILE A 19 4.18 -5.60 2.14
C ILE A 19 3.21 -6.59 1.53
N GLU A 20 1.93 -6.46 1.88
CA GLU A 20 0.88 -7.38 1.46
C GLU A 20 -0.28 -6.61 0.82
N VAL A 21 -1.02 -7.30 -0.05
CA VAL A 21 -2.26 -6.80 -0.62
C VAL A 21 -3.38 -7.63 -0.02
N LEU A 22 -4.29 -6.99 0.72
CA LEU A 22 -5.38 -7.65 1.44
C LEU A 22 -6.72 -7.25 0.86
N GLU A 23 -7.57 -8.24 0.63
CA GLU A 23 -8.98 -8.03 0.27
C GLU A 23 -9.79 -7.87 1.56
N VAL A 24 -10.53 -6.77 1.67
CA VAL A 24 -11.37 -6.47 2.83
C VAL A 24 -12.83 -6.62 2.40
N TYR A 25 -13.49 -7.60 2.99
CA TYR A 25 -14.86 -7.98 2.67
C TYR A 25 -15.88 -7.32 3.62
N PRO A 26 -17.16 -7.25 3.21
CA PRO A 26 -18.24 -6.78 4.08
C PRO A 26 -18.27 -7.52 5.41
N GLU A 27 -18.51 -6.78 6.50
CA GLU A 27 -18.57 -7.35 7.85
C GLU A 27 -19.69 -8.38 8.05
N ASP A 28 -20.72 -8.34 7.20
CA ASP A 28 -21.88 -9.23 7.20
C ASP A 28 -21.83 -10.31 6.11
N ALA A 29 -20.71 -10.46 5.39
CA ALA A 29 -20.53 -11.49 4.39
C ALA A 29 -20.61 -12.90 5.01
N ASP A 30 -21.43 -13.78 4.42
CA ASP A 30 -21.52 -15.18 4.85
C ASP A 30 -20.23 -15.93 4.48
N PRO A 31 -19.55 -16.61 5.44
CA PRO A 31 -18.35 -17.40 5.16
C PRO A 31 -18.50 -18.40 4.00
N ALA A 32 -19.68 -19.00 3.84
CA ALA A 32 -19.93 -19.93 2.74
C ALA A 32 -19.90 -19.24 1.36
N GLN A 33 -20.24 -17.95 1.30
CA GLN A 33 -20.18 -17.15 0.08
C GLN A 33 -18.76 -16.67 -0.20
N LEU A 34 -17.99 -16.33 0.84
CA LEU A 34 -16.56 -16.00 0.74
C LEU A 34 -15.76 -17.20 0.20
N ASP A 35 -15.93 -18.38 0.80
CA ASP A 35 -15.24 -19.62 0.37
C ASP A 35 -15.57 -20.00 -1.07
N ALA A 36 -16.78 -19.64 -1.54
CA ALA A 36 -17.23 -19.88 -2.90
C ALA A 36 -16.77 -18.80 -3.91
N GLY A 37 -16.09 -17.73 -3.44
CA GLY A 37 -15.73 -16.57 -4.27
C GLY A 37 -16.93 -15.82 -4.84
N ALA A 38 -18.07 -15.87 -4.14
CA ALA A 38 -19.34 -15.30 -4.59
C ALA A 38 -19.58 -13.87 -4.07
N VAL A 39 -18.66 -13.34 -3.27
CA VAL A 39 -18.68 -11.98 -2.72
C VAL A 39 -17.43 -11.28 -3.24
N GLU A 40 -17.61 -10.06 -3.74
CA GLU A 40 -16.50 -9.18 -4.09
C GLU A 40 -16.07 -8.40 -2.84
N PRO A 41 -14.76 -8.12 -2.67
CA PRO A 41 -14.31 -7.27 -1.57
C PRO A 41 -14.87 -5.85 -1.71
N ASP A 42 -15.13 -5.20 -0.58
CA ASP A 42 -15.54 -3.79 -0.54
C ASP A 42 -14.38 -2.87 -0.90
N LEU A 43 -13.18 -3.24 -0.48
CA LEU A 43 -11.95 -2.51 -0.71
C LEU A 43 -10.75 -3.45 -0.67
N ILE A 44 -9.65 -3.00 -1.26
CA ILE A 44 -8.38 -3.71 -1.28
C ILE A 44 -7.32 -2.78 -0.67
N GLU A 45 -6.50 -3.31 0.22
CA GLU A 45 -5.49 -2.54 0.97
C GLU A 45 -4.08 -2.97 0.61
N VAL A 46 -3.16 -2.02 0.54
CA VAL A 46 -1.71 -2.26 0.63
C VAL A 46 -1.30 -2.07 2.08
N VAL A 47 -0.84 -3.14 2.73
CA VAL A 47 -0.52 -3.15 4.16
C VAL A 47 0.96 -3.41 4.37
N ALA A 48 1.58 -2.64 5.26
CA ALA A 48 2.90 -2.92 5.80
C ALA A 48 2.77 -3.74 7.10
N ILE A 49 3.37 -4.93 7.09
CA ILE A 49 3.51 -5.77 8.28
C ILE A 49 4.84 -5.43 8.94
N LEU A 50 4.80 -4.86 10.14
CA LEU A 50 6.00 -4.52 10.90
C LEU A 50 6.58 -5.77 11.57
N ALA A 51 7.88 -5.75 11.86
CA ALA A 51 8.53 -6.86 12.58
C ALA A 51 7.97 -7.10 14.02
N SER A 52 7.15 -6.19 14.56
CA SER A 52 6.40 -6.40 15.80
C SER A 52 5.15 -7.27 15.63
N GLY A 53 4.71 -7.49 14.39
CA GLY A 53 3.39 -8.02 14.03
C GLY A 53 2.30 -6.94 13.93
N ASP A 54 2.63 -5.66 14.13
CA ASP A 54 1.67 -4.57 13.93
C ASP A 54 1.50 -4.28 12.43
N GLU A 55 0.28 -3.88 12.07
CA GLU A 55 -0.10 -3.58 10.70
C GLU A 55 -0.31 -2.07 10.49
N ALA A 56 0.06 -1.59 9.31
CA ALA A 56 -0.17 -0.23 8.87
C ALA A 56 -0.65 -0.19 7.43
N VAL A 57 -1.89 0.29 7.22
CA VAL A 57 -2.45 0.48 5.89
C VAL A 57 -1.76 1.65 5.20
N LEU A 58 -1.11 1.40 4.08
CA LEU A 58 -0.36 2.40 3.30
C LEU A 58 -1.21 3.02 2.18
N TYR A 59 -2.15 2.25 1.65
CA TYR A 59 -3.05 2.64 0.56
C TYR A 59 -4.26 1.72 0.55
N ASP A 60 -5.41 2.23 0.11
CA ASP A 60 -6.62 1.46 -0.10
C ASP A 60 -7.34 1.94 -1.38
N GLY A 61 -8.21 1.09 -1.91
CA GLY A 61 -9.03 1.44 -3.06
C GLY A 61 -10.03 0.34 -3.42
N GLU A 62 -11.09 0.75 -4.13
CA GLU A 62 -12.12 -0.17 -4.65
C GLU A 62 -11.67 -0.85 -5.97
N ASP A 63 -10.74 -0.23 -6.71
CA ASP A 63 -10.20 -0.76 -7.96
C ASP A 63 -8.90 -1.54 -7.72
N ALA A 64 -8.96 -2.86 -7.91
CA ALA A 64 -7.82 -3.75 -7.77
C ALA A 64 -6.61 -3.32 -8.62
N GLU A 65 -6.83 -2.86 -9.86
CA GLU A 65 -5.72 -2.47 -10.75
C GLU A 65 -4.96 -1.28 -10.15
N ASP A 66 -5.67 -0.31 -9.57
CA ASP A 66 -5.05 0.85 -8.93
C ASP A 66 -4.29 0.47 -7.65
N VAL A 67 -4.87 -0.42 -6.83
CA VAL A 67 -4.22 -0.89 -5.60
C VAL A 67 -2.95 -1.69 -5.90
N TYR A 68 -2.97 -2.58 -6.91
CA TYR A 68 -1.78 -3.30 -7.36
C TYR A 68 -0.70 -2.38 -7.94
N ARG A 69 -1.09 -1.28 -8.63
CA ARG A 69 -0.13 -0.26 -9.04
C ARG A 69 0.49 0.44 -7.83
N GLY A 70 -0.28 0.67 -6.77
CA GLY A 70 0.21 1.19 -5.48
C GLY A 70 1.25 0.26 -4.86
N PHE A 71 0.94 -1.04 -4.81
CA PHE A 71 1.85 -2.09 -4.36
C PHE A 71 3.16 -2.10 -5.17
N ASP A 72 3.07 -2.10 -6.50
CA ASP A 72 4.25 -2.08 -7.38
C ASP A 72 5.10 -0.83 -7.18
N ALA A 73 4.46 0.33 -6.96
CA ALA A 73 5.16 1.57 -6.65
C ALA A 73 5.94 1.47 -5.34
N VAL A 74 5.34 0.90 -4.29
CA VAL A 74 6.02 0.64 -3.02
C VAL A 74 7.17 -0.36 -3.21
N ALA A 75 6.95 -1.47 -3.92
CA ALA A 75 7.98 -2.48 -4.16
C ALA A 75 9.18 -1.90 -4.93
N ARG A 76 8.92 -1.06 -5.95
CA ARG A 76 9.97 -0.36 -6.69
C ARG A 76 10.71 0.64 -5.82
N LEU A 77 9.97 1.38 -4.99
CA LEU A 77 10.53 2.34 -4.06
C LEU A 77 11.46 1.62 -3.07
N VAL A 78 11.02 0.51 -2.46
CA VAL A 78 11.82 -0.32 -1.53
C VAL A 78 13.07 -0.91 -2.20
N SER A 79 12.93 -1.44 -3.41
CA SER A 79 14.04 -2.11 -4.10
C SER A 79 15.09 -1.16 -4.69
N SER A 80 14.71 0.07 -5.03
CA SER A 80 15.59 0.98 -5.79
C SER A 80 15.76 2.38 -5.19
N GLY A 81 14.98 2.73 -4.17
CA GLY A 81 14.90 4.08 -3.62
C GLY A 81 14.29 5.11 -4.58
N LYS A 82 13.55 4.65 -5.60
CA LYS A 82 13.05 5.49 -6.68
C LYS A 82 11.54 5.40 -6.87
N ASP A 83 10.95 6.49 -7.32
CA ASP A 83 9.54 6.55 -7.74
C ASP A 83 9.30 5.83 -9.10
N LEU A 84 8.04 5.80 -9.54
CA LEU A 84 7.65 5.23 -10.85
C LEU A 84 8.32 5.95 -12.04
N GLY A 85 8.61 7.25 -11.90
CA GLY A 85 9.35 8.06 -12.86
C GLY A 85 10.86 7.81 -12.89
N GLY A 86 11.40 7.07 -11.92
CA GLY A 86 12.82 6.77 -11.77
C GLY A 86 13.63 7.82 -11.01
N HIS A 87 12.98 8.77 -10.35
CA HIS A 87 13.62 9.77 -9.51
C HIS A 87 13.89 9.23 -8.12
N GLU A 88 14.99 9.67 -7.52
CA GLU A 88 15.34 9.30 -6.14
C GLU A 88 14.40 9.96 -5.14
N VAL A 89 13.90 9.17 -4.19
CA VAL A 89 13.02 9.65 -3.12
C VAL A 89 13.82 9.89 -1.84
N LYS A 90 13.79 11.14 -1.36
CA LYS A 90 14.58 11.58 -0.20
C LYS A 90 13.74 12.03 0.99
N VAL A 91 12.44 12.23 0.79
CA VAL A 91 11.50 12.69 1.82
C VAL A 91 10.38 11.67 2.01
N PRO A 92 9.74 11.61 3.18
CA PRO A 92 8.57 10.76 3.37
C PRO A 92 7.44 11.12 2.40
N LEU A 93 6.76 10.10 1.88
CA LEU A 93 5.67 10.23 0.90
C LEU A 93 4.48 9.36 1.33
N ARG A 94 3.31 9.59 0.75
CA ARG A 94 2.22 8.61 0.72
C ARG A 94 2.32 7.76 -0.55
N VAL A 95 1.70 6.59 -0.54
CA VAL A 95 1.58 5.75 -1.75
C VAL A 95 0.82 6.49 -2.86
N GLN A 96 -0.20 7.28 -2.51
CA GLN A 96 -0.94 8.12 -3.46
C GLN A 96 -0.01 9.08 -4.24
N ASP A 97 1.01 9.63 -3.59
CA ASP A 97 1.97 10.56 -4.22
C ASP A 97 2.88 9.84 -5.22
N LEU A 98 3.11 8.53 -5.04
CA LEU A 98 3.86 7.70 -5.98
C LEU A 98 3.06 7.40 -7.24
N LEU A 99 1.73 7.25 -7.10
CA LEU A 99 0.80 7.01 -8.20
C LEU A 99 0.56 8.27 -9.02
N ASN A 100 0.50 9.43 -8.37
CA ASN A 100 0.25 10.73 -8.96
C ASN A 100 1.35 11.74 -8.56
N PRO A 101 2.58 11.58 -9.06
CA PRO A 101 3.67 12.46 -8.67
C PRO A 101 3.38 13.90 -9.09
N ALA A 102 3.16 14.78 -8.10
CA ALA A 102 3.00 16.20 -8.37
C ALA A 102 4.32 16.76 -8.95
N PRO A 103 4.26 17.74 -9.86
CA PRO A 103 5.47 18.39 -10.39
C PRO A 103 6.21 19.10 -9.24
N GLY A 104 7.33 18.51 -8.79
CA GLY A 104 8.18 19.09 -7.74
C GLY A 104 8.58 18.15 -6.59
N HIS A 105 8.11 16.92 -6.53
CA HIS A 105 8.56 15.93 -5.53
C HIS A 105 9.93 15.29 -5.83
N THR A 106 10.57 15.73 -6.90
CA THR A 106 11.81 15.17 -7.42
C THR A 106 12.93 16.21 -7.30
N ASN A 107 13.87 15.97 -6.38
CA ASN A 107 15.10 16.75 -6.20
C ASN A 107 16.32 15.91 -6.58
#